data_AF-A0A932KLP8-F1
#
_entry.id   AF-A0A932KLP8-F1
#
_cell.length_a   1.000
_cell.length_b   1.000
_cell.length_c   1.000
_cell.angle_alpha   90.00
_cell.angle_beta   90.00
_cell.angle_gamma   90.00
#
_symmetry.space_group_name_H-M   'P 1'
#
loop_
_entity.id
_entity.type
_entity.pdbx_description
1 polymer ?
#
loop_
_entity_poly.entity_id
_entity_poly.type
_entity_poly.pdbx_seq_one_letter_code
_entity_poly.pdbx_strand_id
1 'polypeptide(L)' 'MKNRVRSTNTVWHKAAVSRGMRENLNAHRSAVVWFTGLSGTGKSTIAHAVEERLRSALA' A
#
# COMPACT_ATOMS: atom_id res chain seq x y z
N MET A 1 7.49 -8.52 -31.07
CA MET A 1 6.83 -8.45 -29.75
C MET A 1 7.24 -9.68 -28.95
N LYS A 2 7.89 -9.54 -27.77
CA LYS A 2 8.38 -10.70 -27.00
C LYS A 2 7.20 -11.45 -26.35
N ASN A 3 6.99 -12.71 -26.73
CA ASN A 3 5.99 -13.58 -26.12
C ASN A 3 6.51 -14.04 -24.73
N ARG A 4 5.98 -13.44 -23.65
CA ARG A 4 6.42 -13.76 -22.28
C ARG A 4 5.73 -15.06 -21.86
N VAL A 5 6.48 -16.16 -21.80
CA VAL A 5 6.00 -17.42 -21.22
C VAL A 5 5.57 -17.14 -19.78
N ARG A 6 4.28 -17.29 -19.50
CA ARG A 6 3.75 -17.27 -18.12
C ARG A 6 3.93 -18.66 -17.53
N SER A 7 4.20 -18.72 -16.23
CA SER A 7 4.28 -19.99 -15.50
C SER A 7 2.95 -20.75 -15.60
N THR A 8 2.98 -21.97 -16.12
CA THR A 8 1.80 -22.79 -16.47
C THR A 8 1.04 -23.33 -15.26
N ASN A 9 1.68 -23.35 -14.08
CA ASN A 9 1.13 -23.91 -12.85
C ASN A 9 0.99 -22.87 -11.72
N THR A 10 0.90 -21.58 -12.05
CA THR A 10 0.65 -20.53 -11.06
C THR A 10 -0.82 -20.15 -11.08
N VAL A 11 -1.53 -20.49 -10.01
CA VAL A 11 -2.92 -20.06 -9.78
C VAL A 11 -2.96 -18.96 -8.75
N TRP A 12 -3.88 -18.00 -8.93
CA TRP A 12 -4.13 -16.97 -7.93
C TRP A 12 -4.84 -17.57 -6.71
N HIS A 13 -4.20 -17.53 -5.56
CA HIS A 13 -4.85 -17.87 -4.30
C HIS A 13 -5.75 -16.72 -3.85
N LYS A 14 -7.05 -17.00 -3.66
CA LYS A 14 -8.00 -16.02 -3.13
C LYS A 14 -7.85 -15.96 -1.61
N ALA A 15 -7.42 -14.81 -1.09
CA ALA A 15 -7.40 -14.59 0.35
C ALA A 15 -8.84 -14.52 0.89
N ALA A 16 -9.08 -15.13 2.07
CA ALA A 16 -10.36 -15.05 2.78
C ALA A 16 -10.75 -13.60 3.13
N VAL A 17 -9.76 -12.73 3.35
CA VAL A 17 -9.95 -11.30 3.58
C VAL A 17 -9.59 -10.51 2.33
N SER A 18 -10.61 -10.00 1.64
CA SER A 18 -10.41 -9.16 0.46
C SER A 18 -9.99 -7.73 0.83
N ARG A 19 -9.46 -7.00 -0.16
CA ARG A 19 -9.19 -5.57 -0.02
C ARG A 19 -10.45 -4.78 0.32
N GLY A 20 -11.57 -5.06 -0.37
CA GLY A 20 -12.84 -4.38 -0.13
C GLY A 20 -13.38 -4.59 1.28
N MET A 21 -13.18 -5.78 1.86
CA MET A 21 -13.56 -6.03 3.26
C MET A 21 -12.78 -5.13 4.23
N ARG A 22 -11.47 -4.95 4.02
CA ARG A 22 -10.65 -4.06 4.86
C ARG A 22 -11.02 -2.59 4.68
N GLU A 23 -11.25 -2.17 3.44
CA GLU A 23 -11.62 -0.78 3.13
C GLU A 23 -13.01 -0.42 3.70
N ASN A 24 -13.97 -1.35 3.64
CA ASN A 24 -15.28 -1.17 4.26
C ASN A 24 -15.18 -1.07 5.79
N LEU A 25 -14.38 -1.95 6.42
CA LEU A 25 -14.18 -1.93 7.88
C LEU A 25 -13.57 -0.60 8.34
N ASN A 26 -12.61 -0.07 7.58
CA ASN A 26 -11.89 1.14 7.95
C ASN A 26 -12.53 2.44 7.41
N ALA A 27 -13.66 2.36 6.69
CA ALA A 27 -14.33 3.48 6.04
C ALA A 27 -13.46 4.32 5.08
N HIS A 28 -12.35 3.77 4.56
CA HIS A 28 -11.49 4.45 3.60
C HIS A 28 -10.73 3.46 2.71
N ARG A 29 -10.26 3.93 1.55
CA ARG A 29 -9.45 3.14 0.61
C ARG A 29 -8.01 3.00 1.10
N SER A 30 -7.41 1.84 0.88
CA SER A 30 -5.99 1.62 1.15
C SER A 30 -5.12 2.22 0.03
N ALA A 31 -4.02 2.85 0.40
CA ALA A 31 -3.02 3.38 -0.53
C ALA A 31 -1.60 3.08 -0.03
N VAL A 32 -0.64 3.10 -0.94
CA VAL A 32 0.80 3.04 -0.62
C VAL A 32 1.43 4.34 -1.07
N VAL A 33 2.05 5.06 -0.14
CA VAL A 33 2.82 6.28 -0.42
C VAL A 33 4.30 5.91 -0.34
N TRP A 34 4.98 5.95 -1.48
CA TRP A 34 6.38 5.53 -1.58
C TRP A 34 7.31 6.75 -1.69
N PHE A 35 7.91 7.15 -0.57
CA PHE A 35 8.88 8.25 -0.52
C PHE A 35 10.25 7.80 -1.05
N THR A 36 10.81 8.51 -2.02
CA THR A 36 12.15 8.25 -2.57
C THR A 36 13.03 9.49 -2.45
N GLY A 37 14.35 9.31 -2.52
CA GLY A 37 15.32 10.38 -2.35
C GLY A 37 16.60 9.92 -1.65
N LEU A 38 17.67 10.72 -1.77
CA LEU A 38 18.98 10.46 -1.17
C LEU A 38 18.91 10.42 0.36
N SER A 39 19.92 9.83 1.01
CA SER A 39 20.00 9.88 2.48
C SER A 39 20.04 11.33 2.97
N GLY A 40 19.37 11.64 4.08
CA GLY A 40 19.31 13.00 4.65
C GLY A 40 18.27 13.96 4.04
N THR A 41 17.58 13.62 2.95
CA THR A 41 16.58 14.50 2.33
C THR A 41 15.22 14.55 3.04
N GLY A 42 15.11 14.02 4.26
CA GLY A 42 13.90 14.11 5.08
C GLY A 42 12.78 13.10 4.78
N LYS A 43 13.03 12.03 4.03
CA LYS A 43 12.01 10.99 3.72
C LYS A 43 11.31 10.46 4.97
N SER A 44 12.06 10.06 5.99
CA SER A 44 11.50 9.54 7.24
C SER A 44 10.77 10.63 8.02
N THR A 45 11.31 11.85 8.05
CA THR A 45 10.69 13.01 8.71
C THR A 45 9.28 13.26 8.18
N ILE A 46 9.12 13.30 6.84
CA ILE A 46 7.80 13.49 6.21
C ILE A 46 6.89 12.28 6.42
N ALA A 47 7.42 11.05 6.31
CA ALA A 47 6.63 9.84 6.52
C ALA A 47 6.00 9.80 7.92
N HIS A 48 6.75 10.16 8.97
CA HIS A 48 6.24 10.25 10.33
C HIS A 48 5.19 11.35 10.51
N ALA A 49 5.40 12.54 9.93
CA ALA A 49 4.42 13.63 10.02
C ALA A 49 3.10 13.27 9.32
N VAL A 50 3.16 12.59 8.16
CA VAL A 50 1.97 12.09 7.46
C VAL A 50 1.24 11.05 8.30
N GLU A 51 1.97 10.11 8.92
CA GLU A 51 1.38 9.10 9.80
C GLU A 51 0.65 9.75 10.99
N GLU A 52 1.28 10.70 11.67
CA GLU A 52 0.67 11.43 12.79
C GLU A 52 -0.59 12.19 12.36
N ARG A 53 -0.55 12.82 11.18
CA ARG A 53 -1.71 13.55 10.65
C ARG A 53 -2.87 12.62 10.28
N LEU A 54 -2.58 11.45 9.71
CA LEU A 54 -3.61 10.46 9.35
C LEU A 54 -4.20 9.78 10.60
N ARG A 55 -3.38 9.53 11.62
CA ARG A 55 -3.85 8.99 12.91
C ARG A 55 -4.79 9.97 13.62
N SER A 56 -4.42 11.25 13.65
CA SER A 56 -5.21 12.30 14.34
C SER A 56 -6.48 12.71 13.58
N ALA A 57 -6.57 12.49 12.27
CA ALA A 57 -7.76 12.80 11.48
C ALA A 57 -8.95 11.84 11.73
N LEU A 58 -8.77 10.81 12.58
CA LEU A 58 -9.77 9.81 12.93
C LEU A 58 -10.20 9.86 14.42
N ALA A 59 -9.81 10.91 15.14
CA ALA A 59 -10.27 11.18 16.52
C ALA A 59 -11.44 12.18 16.53
#